data_AF-A0A961CLV6-F1
#
_entry.id   AF-A0A961CLV6-F1
#
_cell.length_a   1.000
_cell.length_b   1.000
_cell.length_c   1.000
_cell.angle_alpha   90.00
_cell.angle_beta   90.00
_cell.angle_gamma   90.00
#
_symmetry.space_group_name_H-M   'P 1'
#
loop_
_entity.id
_entity.type
_entity.pdbx_description
1 polymer ?
#
loop_
_entity_poly.entity_id
_entity_poly.type
_entity_poly.pdbx_seq_one_letter_code
_entity_poly.pdbx_strand_id
1 'polypeptide(L)' 'MADPYDLRRFLEAQDGHYRQVCAELQSGHKRGHWIRLIFPQLKGPMLSAG' A
#
# COMPACT_ATOMS: atom_id res chain seq x y z
N MET A 1 -22.83 7.38 9.11
CA MET A 1 -21.57 6.94 9.78
C MET A 1 -20.41 7.49 8.97
N ALA A 2 -19.67 8.45 9.53
CA ALA A 2 -18.47 8.96 8.88
C ALA A 2 -17.40 7.85 8.89
N ASP A 3 -16.79 7.55 7.74
CA ASP A 3 -15.65 6.64 7.63
C ASP A 3 -14.41 7.39 8.17
N PRO A 4 -14.04 7.24 9.46
CA PRO A 4 -13.08 8.11 10.12
C PRO A 4 -11.67 7.93 9.55
N TYR A 5 -11.44 6.78 8.93
CA TYR A 5 -10.16 6.38 8.37
C TYR A 5 -10.11 6.60 6.86
N ASP A 6 -11.27 6.82 6.21
CA ASP A 6 -11.42 7.02 4.76
C ASP A 6 -10.49 6.07 3.98
N LEU A 7 -10.75 4.77 4.15
CA LEU A 7 -9.92 3.71 3.58
C LEU A 7 -10.00 3.69 2.05
N ARG A 8 -11.04 4.30 1.48
CA ARG A 8 -11.23 4.44 0.02
C ARG A 8 -10.09 5.19 -0.64
N ARG A 9 -9.49 6.18 0.02
CA ARG A 9 -8.32 6.91 -0.53
C ARG A 9 -7.16 5.98 -0.87
N PHE A 10 -7.00 4.87 -0.13
CA PHE A 10 -5.95 3.88 -0.39
C PHE A 10 -6.28 2.99 -1.59
N LEU A 11 -7.56 2.68 -1.80
CA LEU A 11 -8.03 1.93 -2.96
C LEU A 11 -7.87 2.77 -4.24
N GLU A 12 -8.30 4.04 -4.20
CA GLU A 12 -8.17 4.95 -5.35
C GLU A 12 -6.71 5.21 -5.74
N ALA A 13 -5.82 5.38 -4.75
CA ALA A 13 -4.39 5.52 -5.01
C ALA A 13 -3.73 4.25 -5.61
N GLN A 14 -4.33 3.07 -5.38
CA GLN A 14 -3.83 1.78 -5.86
C GLN A 14 -4.44 1.34 -7.19
N ASP A 15 -5.62 1.83 -7.57
CA ASP A 15 -6.41 1.36 -8.73
C ASP A 15 -5.58 1.33 -10.03
N GLY A 16 -4.82 2.39 -10.31
CA GLY A 16 -3.97 2.48 -11.51
C GLY A 16 -2.71 1.61 -11.46
N HIS A 17 -2.26 1.17 -10.29
CA HIS A 17 -1.00 0.45 -10.10
C HIS A 17 -1.19 -1.02 -9.75
N TYR A 18 -2.34 -1.41 -9.22
CA TYR A 18 -2.61 -2.74 -8.70
C TYR A 18 -2.37 -3.84 -9.76
N ARG A 19 -2.91 -3.64 -10.97
CA ARG A 19 -2.70 -4.60 -12.08
C ARG A 19 -1.24 -4.74 -12.48
N GLN A 20 -0.50 -3.64 -12.51
CA GLN A 20 0.94 -3.65 -12.82
C GLN A 20 1.74 -4.33 -11.71
N VAL A 21 1.43 -4.02 -10.44
CA VAL A 21 2.05 -4.65 -9.27
C VAL A 21 1.86 -6.16 -9.31
N CYS A 22 0.63 -6.64 -9.55
CA CYS A 22 0.35 -8.08 -9.65
C CYS A 22 1.15 -8.75 -10.76
N ALA A 23 1.28 -8.12 -11.93
CA ALA A 23 2.10 -8.65 -13.03
C ALA A 23 3.60 -8.68 -12.68
N GLU A 24 4.11 -7.64 -12.02
CA GLU A 24 5.50 -7.58 -11.55
C GLU A 24 5.80 -8.63 -10.47
N LEU A 25 4.87 -8.82 -9.51
CA LEU A 25 4.98 -9.85 -8.47
C LEU A 25 4.96 -11.26 -9.06
N GLN A 26 4.05 -11.53 -10.01
CA GLN A 26 3.98 -12.84 -10.69
C GLN A 26 5.22 -13.12 -11.54
N SER A 27 5.82 -12.09 -12.14
CA SER A 27 7.07 -12.22 -12.92
C SER A 27 8.34 -12.26 -12.07
N GLY A 28 8.22 -12.12 -10.74
CA GLY A 28 9.35 -12.10 -9.81
C GLY A 28 10.31 -10.90 -9.98
N HIS A 29 9.92 -9.90 -10.77
CA HIS A 29 10.78 -8.77 -11.10
C HIS A 29 10.06 -7.46 -10.83
N LYS A 30 10.43 -6.83 -9.71
CA LYS A 30 9.98 -5.48 -9.37
C LYS A 30 10.62 -4.46 -10.32
N ARG A 31 9.79 -3.77 -11.09
CA ARG A 31 10.18 -2.72 -12.05
C ARG A 31 9.66 -1.33 -11.64
N GLY A 32 8.66 -1.26 -10.77
CA GLY A 32 8.02 0.00 -10.35
C GLY A 32 8.27 0.44 -8.89
N HIS A 33 8.12 1.75 -8.65
CA HIS A 33 8.20 2.41 -7.33
C HIS A 33 6.89 2.34 -6.52
N TRP A 34 6.11 1.28 -6.67
CA TRP A 34 4.82 1.09 -5.98
C TRP A 34 4.92 0.49 -4.57
N ILE A 35 6.13 0.17 -4.07
CA ILE A 35 6.27 -0.50 -2.76
C ILE A 35 5.72 0.37 -1.62
N ARG A 36 5.92 1.70 -1.66
CA ARG A 36 5.40 2.64 -0.66
C ARG A 36 3.90 2.89 -0.80
N LEU A 37 3.32 2.63 -1.97
CA LEU A 37 1.89 2.78 -2.24
C LEU A 37 1.10 1.57 -1.75
N ILE A 38 1.65 0.36 -1.95
CA ILE A 38 1.03 -0.91 -1.51
C ILE A 38 1.36 -1.20 -0.03
N PHE A 39 2.60 -0.91 0.38
CA PHE A 39 3.06 -1.04 1.76
C PHE A 39 3.54 0.33 2.27
N PRO A 40 2.61 1.26 2.54
CA PRO A 40 2.98 2.46 3.28
C PRO A 40 3.54 1.99 4.62
N GLN A 41 4.82 2.31 4.87
CA GLN A 41 5.44 1.98 6.15
C GLN A 41 4.58 2.58 7.26
N LEU A 42 4.14 1.76 8.20
CA LEU A 42 3.41 2.21 9.36
C LEU A 42 4.26 3.26 10.06
N LYS A 43 3.92 4.55 9.90
CA LYS A 43 4.40 5.62 10.78
C LYS A 43 3.63 5.51 12.09
N GLY A 44 3.97 4.48 12.86
CA GLY A 44 3.55 4.34 14.24
C GLY A 44 4.78 3.90 15.03
N PRO A 45 5.15 4.57 16.13
CA PRO A 45 6.09 3.97 17.06
C PRO A 45 5.50 2.63 17.48
N MET A 46 6.19 1.54 17.18
CA MET A 46 5.97 0.29 17.87
C MET A 46 6.30 0.60 19.31
N LEU A 47 5.28 0.88 20.14
CA LEU A 47 5.44 1.09 21.57
C LEU A 47 6.29 -0.08 22.07
N SER A 48 7.53 0.24 22.46
CA SER A 48 8.39 -0.71 23.15
C SER A 48 7.63 -1.11 24.40
N ALA A 49 7.11 -2.34 24.40
CA ALA A 49 6.63 -2.96 25.62
C ALA A 49 7.84 -3.01 26.57
N GLY A 50 7.76 -2.21 27.63
CA GLY A 50 8.66 -2.29 28.78
C GLY A 50 8.28 -3.45 29.68
#